data_AF-A0A7X7Q6Y3-F1
#
_entry.id   AF-A0A7X7Q6Y3-F1
#
_cell.length_a   1.000
_cell.length_b   1.000
_cell.length_c   1.000
_cell.angle_alpha   90.00
_cell.angle_beta   90.00
_cell.angle_gamma   90.00
#
_symmetry.space_group_name_H-M   'P 1'
#
loop_
_entity.id
_entity.type
_entity.pdbx_description
1 polymer ?
#
loop_
_entity_poly.entity_id
_entity_poly.type
_entity_poly.pdbx_seq_one_letter_code
_entity_poly.pdbx_strand_id
1 'polypeptide(L)'
;MATTPDLVDRATRLFTFLTKAQQFKQKAVRDFSSYEEQGSVLWFSDLPERNEVRWHPDPEADHEPILSVERVLLPEAPRLPVELKGWVPGRWTDAWERPTLSAQRGSSGEMLDEHPNVQSLFDTWMSDWNRWAEQVRRDTPLWQAYGDLFKTYVQVTQKSEELELLLGVGLLVWKPESHDRIRRHLFTVPLTPRLDERSGRLEFFIDEAAVGLTSEFDMLGLDIIPEHHLVRETEELASDFPHQPLDIESLQGLAEPVAVRLHPQGRWDATLDVPESREHPVIAFAPALIVRPRNQAGLVRALSTIAEQIGERGEVPVGLLPLLDPDRLPPVTANTAAGALFEDGDEIIAPLPLNDVQRRILERVDTHAQTLVQGPPGTGKTHTAAALLTHLLAQGQRVLVTAHTDRALHEVRAKLPAAVRSLAVSVIGASRDDLADLRTAVDTIAKRAGEHDPTDADAGVDRALQEIEELKATRAQLQRAVIGAREQEVVIREHRGYSGSLARIAKDYQRDAHRFSWLGELLEMQPGSTSPLPNEEASEWLRLMRDESLVRGAAESQQRRPSSEDLPPATEFAEMVRT
;
A
#
# COMPACT_ATOMS: atom_id res chain seq x y z
N MET A 1 13.05 17.50 39.14
CA MET A 1 12.90 16.33 38.25
C MET A 1 11.86 15.40 38.86
N ALA A 2 10.79 15.07 38.14
CA ALA A 2 9.80 14.09 38.57
C ALA A 2 10.48 12.74 38.88
N THR A 3 10.17 12.15 40.04
CA THR A 3 10.63 10.81 40.42
C THR A 3 9.92 9.76 39.55
N THR A 4 10.53 8.58 39.37
CA THR A 4 9.90 7.46 38.63
C THR A 4 8.45 7.19 39.07
N PRO A 5 8.12 7.15 40.38
CA PRO A 5 6.72 7.02 40.82
C PRO A 5 5.79 8.16 40.40
N ASP A 6 6.25 9.42 40.30
CA ASP A 6 5.43 10.55 39.81
C ASP A 6 5.13 10.42 38.31
N LEU A 7 6.07 9.88 37.52
CA LEU A 7 5.86 9.65 36.09
C LEU A 7 4.86 8.53 35.83
N VAL A 8 4.93 7.45 36.60
CA VAL A 8 3.98 6.33 36.51
C VAL A 8 2.57 6.81 36.84
N ASP A 9 2.38 7.54 37.95
CA ASP A 9 1.06 8.09 38.31
C ASP A 9 0.48 8.99 37.20
N ARG A 10 1.31 9.91 36.67
CA ARG A 10 0.91 10.79 35.56
C ARG A 10 0.54 10.01 34.30
N ALA A 11 1.33 8.99 33.94
CA ALA A 11 1.08 8.16 32.78
C ALA A 11 -0.22 7.38 32.92
N THR A 12 -0.40 6.66 34.04
CA THR A 12 -1.63 5.92 34.33
C THR A 12 -2.84 6.85 34.28
N ARG A 13 -2.76 8.03 34.92
CA ARG A 13 -3.83 9.04 34.88
C ARG A 13 -4.12 9.57 33.49
N LEU A 14 -3.10 9.82 32.67
CA LEU A 14 -3.28 10.27 31.28
C LEU A 14 -4.04 9.22 30.48
N PHE A 15 -3.62 7.96 30.51
CA PHE A 15 -4.29 6.89 29.77
C PHE A 15 -5.69 6.62 30.33
N THR A 16 -5.90 6.63 31.65
CA THR A 16 -7.24 6.57 32.24
C THR A 16 -8.14 7.72 31.79
N PHE A 17 -7.60 8.94 31.71
CA PHE A 17 -8.33 10.10 31.18
C PHE A 17 -8.70 9.91 29.72
N LEU A 18 -7.78 9.45 28.87
CA LEU A 18 -8.04 9.17 27.46
C LEU A 18 -9.09 8.07 27.27
N THR A 19 -9.04 7.00 28.08
CA THR A 19 -10.07 5.94 28.11
C THR A 19 -11.44 6.55 28.40
N LYS A 20 -11.57 7.33 29.48
CA LYS A 20 -12.84 7.99 29.85
C LYS A 20 -13.31 9.00 28.82
N ALA A 21 -12.40 9.77 28.22
CA ALA A 21 -12.73 10.76 27.20
C ALA A 21 -13.29 10.08 25.93
N GLN A 22 -12.76 8.92 25.54
CA GLN A 22 -13.30 8.16 24.42
C GLN A 22 -14.64 7.51 24.75
N GLN A 23 -14.80 6.95 25.95
CA GLN A 23 -16.09 6.45 26.42
C GLN A 23 -17.16 7.55 26.44
N PHE A 24 -16.81 8.78 26.85
CA PHE A 24 -17.76 9.90 26.88
C PHE A 24 -18.25 10.33 25.50
N LYS A 25 -17.42 10.18 24.45
CA LYS A 25 -17.84 10.48 23.07
C LYS A 25 -18.82 9.43 22.53
N GLN A 26 -18.89 8.26 23.14
CA GLN A 26 -19.80 7.20 22.72
C GLN A 26 -21.15 7.39 23.41
N LYS A 27 -22.19 7.60 22.62
CA LYS A 27 -23.56 7.49 23.12
C LYS A 27 -23.87 5.99 23.25
N ALA A 28 -24.24 5.55 24.46
CA ALA A 28 -24.63 4.17 24.70
C ALA A 28 -25.81 3.79 23.79
N VAL A 29 -25.56 2.87 22.86
CA VAL A 29 -26.58 2.33 21.97
C VAL A 29 -27.34 1.24 22.71
N ARG A 30 -28.63 1.47 22.99
CA ARG A 30 -29.47 0.52 23.75
C ARG A 30 -30.45 -0.25 22.90
N ASP A 31 -30.72 0.21 21.68
CA ASP A 31 -31.74 -0.37 20.81
C ASP A 31 -31.15 -0.62 19.42
N PHE A 32 -31.30 -1.84 18.90
CA PHE A 32 -30.82 -2.25 17.58
C PHE A 32 -31.40 -1.38 16.46
N SER A 33 -32.57 -0.77 16.67
CA SER A 33 -33.19 0.14 15.67
C SER A 33 -32.32 1.35 15.37
N SER A 34 -31.41 1.73 16.27
CA SER A 34 -30.45 2.81 16.02
C SER A 34 -29.41 2.44 14.96
N TYR A 35 -29.17 1.15 14.72
CA TYR A 35 -28.28 0.70 13.64
C TYR A 35 -28.92 0.90 12.27
N GLU A 36 -30.24 0.92 12.14
CA GLU A 36 -30.94 1.14 10.87
C GLU A 36 -30.75 2.57 10.33
N GLU A 37 -30.36 3.55 11.18
CA GLU A 37 -30.08 4.93 10.74
C GLU A 37 -28.79 5.04 9.91
N GLN A 38 -27.78 4.22 10.22
CA GLN A 38 -26.43 4.32 9.64
C GLN A 38 -25.91 2.99 9.06
N GLY A 39 -26.72 1.95 9.11
CA GLY A 39 -26.36 0.56 8.81
C GLY A 39 -27.61 -0.26 8.48
N SER A 40 -27.65 -1.51 8.93
CA SER A 40 -28.78 -2.43 8.72
C SER A 40 -28.80 -3.53 9.78
N VAL A 41 -29.99 -4.07 10.05
CA VAL A 41 -30.18 -5.27 10.87
C VAL A 41 -31.01 -6.25 10.05
N LEU A 42 -30.45 -7.42 9.75
CA LEU A 42 -31.15 -8.49 9.04
C LEU A 42 -31.33 -9.67 9.98
N TRP A 43 -32.59 -9.97 10.29
CA TRP A 43 -32.93 -11.05 11.21
C TRP A 43 -32.95 -12.39 10.48
N PHE A 44 -32.46 -13.43 11.16
CA PHE A 44 -32.51 -14.78 10.62
C PHE A 44 -33.95 -15.32 10.61
N SER A 45 -34.84 -14.80 11.47
CA SER A 45 -36.29 -15.08 11.44
C SER A 45 -36.96 -14.66 10.14
N ASP A 46 -36.41 -13.65 9.45
CA ASP A 46 -36.96 -13.14 8.19
C ASP A 46 -36.46 -13.94 6.97
N LEU A 47 -35.47 -14.83 7.16
CA LEU A 47 -34.93 -15.66 6.09
C LEU A 47 -35.89 -16.81 5.76
N PRO A 48 -36.15 -17.08 4.47
CA PRO A 48 -37.07 -18.15 4.09
C PRO A 48 -36.45 -19.54 4.34
N GLU A 49 -37.22 -20.44 4.93
CA GLU A 49 -36.85 -21.85 5.13
C GLU A 49 -36.81 -22.62 3.78
N ARG A 50 -35.65 -22.60 3.13
CA ARG A 50 -35.41 -23.14 1.78
C ARG A 50 -34.02 -23.76 1.70
N ASN A 51 -33.80 -24.71 0.80
CA ASN A 51 -32.48 -25.36 0.65
C ASN A 51 -31.39 -24.41 0.11
N GLU A 52 -31.83 -23.36 -0.57
CA GLU A 52 -31.05 -22.26 -1.13
C GLU A 52 -30.53 -21.29 -0.08
N VAL A 53 -31.11 -21.29 1.13
CA VAL A 53 -30.66 -20.51 2.29
C VAL A 53 -30.20 -21.49 3.36
N ARG A 54 -28.92 -21.47 3.69
CA ARG A 54 -28.37 -22.35 4.73
C ARG A 54 -27.77 -21.52 5.83
N TRP A 55 -28.24 -21.74 7.03
CA TRP A 55 -27.71 -21.10 8.23
C TRP A 55 -27.79 -22.04 9.43
N HIS A 56 -27.17 -23.21 9.32
CA HIS A 56 -26.93 -24.07 10.45
C HIS A 56 -25.61 -24.77 10.13
N PRO A 57 -24.48 -24.35 10.72
CA PRO A 57 -23.21 -24.96 10.40
C PRO A 57 -23.27 -26.45 10.77
N ASP A 58 -22.72 -27.30 9.92
CA ASP A 58 -22.41 -28.67 10.31
C ASP A 58 -21.33 -28.60 11.42
N PRO A 59 -21.59 -29.09 12.64
CA PRO A 59 -20.64 -29.00 13.75
C PRO A 59 -19.32 -29.74 13.47
N GLU A 60 -19.27 -30.61 12.45
CA GLU A 60 -18.06 -31.35 12.06
C GLU A 60 -17.23 -30.68 10.95
N ALA A 61 -17.70 -29.58 10.35
CA ALA A 61 -17.04 -28.92 9.23
C ALA A 61 -16.27 -27.66 9.65
N ASP A 62 -14.94 -27.75 9.68
CA ASP A 62 -14.07 -26.58 9.83
C ASP A 62 -14.24 -25.62 8.62
N HIS A 63 -14.41 -24.32 8.91
CA HIS A 63 -14.48 -23.22 7.94
C HIS A 63 -15.72 -23.17 7.01
N GLU A 64 -16.85 -23.73 7.43
CA GLU A 64 -18.12 -23.55 6.70
C GLU A 64 -18.70 -22.12 6.92
N PRO A 65 -19.39 -21.51 5.93
CA PRO A 65 -20.08 -20.24 6.16
C PRO A 65 -21.21 -20.37 7.18
N ILE A 66 -21.37 -19.35 8.03
CA ILE A 66 -22.50 -19.20 8.97
C ILE A 66 -23.81 -19.02 8.22
N LEU A 67 -23.78 -18.32 7.09
CA LEU A 67 -24.94 -18.09 6.23
C LEU A 67 -24.49 -18.21 4.77
N SER A 68 -25.21 -19.01 3.99
CA SER A 68 -25.03 -19.13 2.54
C SER A 68 -26.38 -18.96 1.85
N VAL A 69 -26.43 -18.09 0.83
CA VAL A 69 -27.64 -17.83 0.04
C VAL A 69 -27.33 -17.89 -1.45
N GLU A 70 -28.01 -18.81 -2.15
CA GLU A 70 -27.91 -18.95 -3.59
C GLU A 70 -28.62 -17.80 -4.31
N ARG A 71 -28.07 -17.38 -5.45
CA ARG A 71 -28.67 -16.32 -6.26
C ARG A 71 -29.93 -16.83 -6.96
N VAL A 72 -31.03 -16.11 -6.77
CA VAL A 72 -32.31 -16.39 -7.45
C VAL A 72 -32.63 -15.32 -8.47
N LEU A 73 -33.04 -15.76 -9.66
CA LEU A 73 -33.57 -14.92 -10.71
C LEU A 73 -35.06 -15.22 -10.87
N LEU A 74 -35.89 -14.18 -10.74
CA LEU A 74 -37.31 -14.31 -11.04
C LEU A 74 -37.49 -14.49 -12.56
N PRO A 75 -38.34 -15.42 -13.00
CA PRO A 75 -38.61 -15.62 -14.42
C PRO A 75 -39.32 -14.41 -15.03
N GLU A 76 -39.04 -14.13 -16.30
CA GLU A 76 -39.74 -13.07 -17.04
C GLU A 76 -41.23 -13.41 -17.19
N ALA A 77 -42.08 -12.37 -17.09
CA ALA A 77 -43.51 -12.51 -17.31
C ALA A 77 -43.80 -12.99 -18.74
N PRO A 78 -44.79 -13.90 -18.94
CA PRO A 78 -45.14 -14.38 -20.26
C PRO A 78 -45.62 -13.22 -21.13
N ARG A 79 -45.07 -13.13 -22.34
CA ARG A 79 -45.42 -12.06 -23.29
C ARG A 79 -46.90 -12.14 -23.64
N LEU A 80 -47.60 -11.01 -23.56
CA LEU A 80 -48.99 -10.92 -23.96
C LEU A 80 -49.10 -11.03 -25.50
N PRO A 81 -49.87 -11.99 -26.05
CA PRO A 81 -50.16 -12.07 -27.48
C PRO A 81 -50.75 -10.76 -28.02
N VAL A 82 -50.40 -10.42 -29.27
CA VAL A 82 -50.81 -9.14 -29.90
C VAL A 82 -52.33 -9.05 -30.02
N GLU A 83 -52.98 -10.19 -30.21
CA GLU A 83 -54.42 -10.37 -30.34
C GLU A 83 -55.15 -10.06 -29.02
N LEU A 84 -54.51 -10.29 -27.87
CA LEU A 84 -55.05 -9.98 -26.54
C LEU A 84 -54.79 -8.52 -26.12
N LYS A 85 -54.01 -7.78 -26.92
CA LYS A 85 -53.71 -6.37 -26.65
C LYS A 85 -54.98 -5.52 -26.76
N GLY A 86 -55.30 -4.84 -25.66
CA GLY A 86 -56.53 -4.05 -25.50
C GLY A 86 -57.70 -4.81 -24.87
N TRP A 87 -57.62 -6.14 -24.76
CA TRP A 87 -58.63 -6.97 -24.09
C TRP A 87 -58.30 -7.26 -22.62
N VAL A 88 -57.03 -7.22 -22.25
CA VAL A 88 -56.57 -7.45 -20.86
C VAL A 88 -56.22 -6.10 -20.21
N PRO A 89 -57.12 -5.49 -19.42
CA PRO A 89 -56.81 -4.33 -18.61
C PRO A 89 -55.90 -4.70 -17.43
N GLY A 90 -55.12 -3.74 -16.92
CA GLY A 90 -54.26 -3.92 -15.73
C GLY A 90 -52.81 -4.28 -16.03
N ARG A 91 -52.04 -4.55 -14.97
CA ARG A 91 -50.61 -4.92 -15.07
C ARG A 91 -50.46 -6.44 -15.04
N TRP A 92 -50.56 -7.08 -16.20
CA TRP A 92 -50.35 -8.53 -16.32
C TRP A 92 -48.92 -9.00 -15.97
N THR A 93 -47.99 -8.07 -15.78
CA THR A 93 -46.62 -8.34 -15.29
C THR A 93 -46.53 -8.39 -13.76
N ASP A 94 -47.61 -8.12 -13.04
CA ASP A 94 -47.69 -8.25 -11.59
C ASP A 94 -48.20 -9.66 -11.25
N ALA A 95 -47.40 -10.45 -10.53
CA ALA A 95 -47.77 -11.82 -10.18
C ALA A 95 -48.90 -11.89 -9.14
N TRP A 96 -49.23 -10.84 -8.40
CA TRP A 96 -50.29 -10.83 -7.39
C TRP A 96 -51.63 -10.32 -7.95
N GLU A 97 -51.60 -9.60 -9.06
CA GLU A 97 -52.80 -9.10 -9.75
C GLU A 97 -53.21 -10.07 -10.87
N ARG A 98 -54.24 -10.88 -10.64
CA ARG A 98 -54.73 -11.84 -11.65
C ARG A 98 -55.32 -11.09 -12.85
N PRO A 99 -54.82 -11.30 -14.09
CA PRO A 99 -55.38 -10.69 -15.27
C PRO A 99 -56.82 -11.11 -15.50
N THR A 100 -57.64 -10.18 -15.94
CA THR A 100 -59.05 -10.42 -16.31
C THR A 100 -59.27 -10.04 -17.77
N LEU A 101 -60.18 -10.74 -18.44
CA LEU A 101 -60.59 -10.40 -19.79
C LEU A 101 -61.71 -9.36 -19.76
N SER A 102 -61.55 -8.26 -20.50
CA SER A 102 -62.56 -7.20 -20.65
C SER A 102 -63.62 -7.60 -21.67
N ALA A 103 -64.88 -7.23 -21.40
CA ALA A 103 -65.98 -7.41 -22.34
C ALA A 103 -65.86 -6.50 -23.59
N GLN A 104 -65.12 -5.39 -23.46
CA GLN A 104 -64.85 -4.44 -24.55
C GLN A 104 -63.36 -4.22 -24.73
N ARG A 105 -62.92 -4.13 -25.99
CA ARG A 105 -61.52 -3.85 -26.32
C ARG A 105 -61.20 -2.37 -26.18
N GLY A 106 -60.46 -2.01 -25.14
CA GLY A 106 -59.94 -0.65 -24.91
C GLY A 106 -60.96 0.45 -25.26
N SER A 107 -60.54 1.40 -26.11
CA SER A 107 -61.41 2.47 -26.62
C SER A 107 -62.00 2.20 -28.01
N SER A 108 -61.78 1.02 -28.60
CA SER A 108 -62.29 0.70 -29.95
C SER A 108 -63.76 0.28 -29.95
N GLY A 109 -64.30 -0.15 -28.81
CA GLY A 109 -65.71 -0.52 -28.66
C GLY A 109 -66.08 -1.90 -29.24
N GLU A 110 -65.08 -2.67 -29.72
CA GLU A 110 -65.27 -4.06 -30.16
C GLU A 110 -65.73 -4.92 -28.97
N MET A 111 -66.77 -5.74 -29.17
CA MET A 111 -67.33 -6.60 -28.13
C MET A 111 -66.71 -8.00 -28.18
N LEU A 112 -66.43 -8.61 -27.03
CA LEU A 112 -65.77 -9.91 -26.93
C LEU A 112 -66.51 -11.02 -27.72
N ASP A 113 -67.84 -10.94 -27.76
CA ASP A 113 -68.71 -11.90 -28.46
C ASP A 113 -68.47 -11.96 -29.98
N GLU A 114 -67.90 -10.89 -30.57
CA GLU A 114 -67.56 -10.81 -32.00
C GLU A 114 -66.23 -11.52 -32.32
N HIS A 115 -65.47 -11.93 -31.28
CA HIS A 115 -64.13 -12.50 -31.39
C HIS A 115 -63.97 -13.80 -30.59
N PRO A 116 -64.59 -14.92 -31.00
CA PRO A 116 -64.57 -16.19 -30.26
C PRO A 116 -63.16 -16.77 -30.04
N ASN A 117 -62.20 -16.42 -30.90
CA ASN A 117 -60.81 -16.86 -30.76
C ASN A 117 -60.06 -16.19 -29.59
N VAL A 118 -60.51 -15.01 -29.13
CA VAL A 118 -59.85 -14.24 -28.07
C VAL A 118 -59.96 -14.95 -26.72
N GLN A 119 -61.12 -15.55 -26.41
CA GLN A 119 -61.31 -16.31 -25.17
C GLN A 119 -60.36 -17.51 -25.10
N SER A 120 -60.28 -18.32 -26.16
CA SER A 120 -59.40 -19.49 -26.18
C SER A 120 -57.91 -19.12 -26.13
N LEU A 121 -57.51 -18.02 -26.77
CA LEU A 121 -56.14 -17.49 -26.67
C LEU A 121 -55.82 -17.00 -25.25
N PHE A 122 -56.79 -16.32 -24.61
CA PHE A 122 -56.66 -15.87 -23.23
C PHE A 122 -56.53 -17.06 -22.26
N ASP A 123 -57.36 -18.09 -22.39
CA ASP A 123 -57.29 -19.28 -21.52
C ASP A 123 -55.95 -20.02 -21.65
N THR A 124 -55.43 -20.10 -22.88
CA THR A 124 -54.10 -20.70 -23.15
C THR A 124 -53.00 -19.87 -22.49
N TRP A 125 -52.96 -18.56 -22.73
CA TRP A 125 -51.96 -17.67 -22.12
C TRP A 125 -52.10 -17.60 -20.59
N MET A 126 -53.32 -17.64 -20.05
CA MET A 126 -53.58 -17.66 -18.61
C MET A 126 -53.01 -18.89 -17.93
N SER A 127 -52.90 -20.01 -18.64
CA SER A 127 -52.25 -21.23 -18.11
C SER A 127 -50.75 -21.02 -17.91
N ASP A 128 -50.08 -20.37 -18.87
CA ASP A 128 -48.66 -20.00 -18.75
C ASP A 128 -48.47 -18.90 -17.69
N TRP A 129 -49.38 -17.92 -17.62
CA TRP A 129 -49.38 -16.87 -16.60
C TRP A 129 -49.54 -17.43 -15.19
N ASN A 130 -50.46 -18.37 -14.96
CA ASN A 130 -50.66 -18.99 -13.64
C ASN A 130 -49.39 -19.72 -13.18
N ARG A 131 -48.74 -20.50 -14.06
CA ARG A 131 -47.47 -21.18 -13.74
C ARG A 131 -46.36 -20.20 -13.39
N TRP A 132 -46.24 -19.12 -14.18
CA TRP A 132 -45.29 -18.04 -13.90
C TRP A 132 -45.58 -17.33 -12.57
N ALA A 133 -46.84 -16.95 -12.32
CA ALA A 133 -47.23 -16.22 -11.12
C ALA A 133 -47.04 -17.07 -9.85
N GLU A 134 -47.36 -18.37 -9.89
CA GLU A 134 -47.08 -19.30 -8.80
C GLU A 134 -45.58 -19.40 -8.51
N GLN A 135 -44.75 -19.51 -9.56
CA GLN A 135 -43.30 -19.53 -9.42
C GLN A 135 -42.76 -18.21 -8.83
N VAL A 136 -43.18 -17.06 -9.35
CA VAL A 136 -42.75 -15.75 -8.84
C VAL A 136 -43.14 -15.58 -7.38
N ARG A 137 -44.40 -15.85 -7.01
CA ARG A 137 -44.86 -15.72 -5.61
C ARG A 137 -44.07 -16.62 -4.66
N ARG A 138 -43.73 -17.83 -5.10
CA ARG A 138 -42.93 -18.79 -4.32
C ARG A 138 -41.49 -18.32 -4.14
N ASP A 139 -40.88 -17.77 -5.18
CA ASP A 139 -39.46 -17.42 -5.22
C ASP A 139 -39.19 -15.98 -4.74
N THR A 140 -40.23 -15.14 -4.60
CA THR A 140 -40.12 -13.74 -4.18
C THR A 140 -39.49 -13.54 -2.80
N PRO A 141 -39.89 -14.27 -1.73
CA PRO A 141 -39.27 -14.09 -0.42
C PRO A 141 -37.75 -14.34 -0.46
N LEU A 142 -37.33 -15.36 -1.22
CA LEU A 142 -35.91 -15.69 -1.40
C LEU A 142 -35.17 -14.63 -2.22
N TRP A 143 -35.80 -14.12 -3.29
CA TRP A 143 -35.25 -13.01 -4.07
C TRP A 143 -35.09 -11.72 -3.25
N GLN A 144 -36.06 -11.42 -2.37
CA GLN A 144 -35.98 -10.28 -1.44
C GLN A 144 -34.85 -10.47 -0.42
N ALA A 145 -34.78 -11.63 0.24
CA ALA A 145 -33.71 -11.94 1.20
C ALA A 145 -32.32 -11.86 0.56
N TYR A 146 -32.13 -12.44 -0.64
CA TYR A 146 -30.88 -12.30 -1.39
C TYR A 146 -30.57 -10.84 -1.72
N GLY A 147 -31.57 -10.06 -2.14
CA GLY A 147 -31.42 -8.64 -2.44
C GLY A 147 -30.94 -7.82 -1.25
N ASP A 148 -31.45 -8.08 -0.05
CA ASP A 148 -31.07 -7.36 1.16
C ASP A 148 -29.69 -7.77 1.69
N LEU A 149 -29.34 -9.06 1.58
CA LEU A 149 -27.99 -9.55 1.83
C LEU A 149 -26.97 -9.01 0.83
N PHE A 150 -27.35 -8.89 -0.45
CA PHE A 150 -26.48 -8.30 -1.47
C PHE A 150 -26.24 -6.81 -1.23
N LYS A 151 -27.26 -6.04 -0.82
CA LYS A 151 -27.08 -4.65 -0.39
C LYS A 151 -26.11 -4.56 0.78
N THR A 152 -26.26 -5.44 1.78
CA THR A 152 -25.36 -5.53 2.93
C THR A 152 -23.93 -5.82 2.51
N TYR A 153 -23.72 -6.80 1.62
CA TYR A 153 -22.41 -7.10 1.03
C TYR A 153 -21.77 -5.87 0.36
N VAL A 154 -22.52 -5.19 -0.52
CA VAL A 154 -22.02 -3.99 -1.22
C VAL A 154 -21.67 -2.87 -0.24
N GLN A 155 -22.53 -2.61 0.75
CA GLN A 155 -22.33 -1.56 1.74
C GLN A 155 -21.08 -1.79 2.58
N VAL A 156 -20.88 -3.00 3.10
CA VAL A 156 -19.72 -3.37 3.92
C VAL A 156 -18.45 -3.36 3.09
N THR A 157 -18.49 -3.83 1.85
CA THR A 157 -17.32 -3.88 0.96
C THR A 157 -16.86 -2.48 0.54
N GLN A 158 -17.79 -1.53 0.31
CA GLN A 158 -17.45 -0.17 -0.08
C GLN A 158 -16.98 0.71 1.09
N LYS A 159 -17.41 0.41 2.32
CA LYS A 159 -17.15 1.21 3.52
C LYS A 159 -16.51 0.38 4.64
N SER A 160 -15.59 -0.51 4.31
CA SER A 160 -14.97 -1.45 5.26
C SER A 160 -14.19 -0.78 6.41
N GLU A 161 -13.71 0.45 6.20
CA GLU A 161 -13.02 1.27 7.22
C GLU A 161 -14.00 1.99 8.17
N GLU A 162 -15.24 2.23 7.76
CA GLU A 162 -16.26 2.96 8.54
C GLU A 162 -17.25 2.01 9.23
N LEU A 163 -17.64 0.96 8.52
CA LEU A 163 -18.65 0.00 8.94
C LEU A 163 -18.01 -1.35 9.27
N GLU A 164 -18.60 -2.04 10.23
CA GLU A 164 -18.34 -3.46 10.51
C GLU A 164 -19.60 -4.27 10.30
N LEU A 165 -19.41 -5.54 9.92
CA LEU A 165 -20.45 -6.55 9.86
C LEU A 165 -20.26 -7.52 11.01
N LEU A 166 -21.31 -7.72 11.80
CA LEU A 166 -21.29 -8.58 12.98
C LEU A 166 -22.44 -9.59 12.89
N LEU A 167 -22.23 -10.79 13.41
CA LEU A 167 -23.31 -11.65 13.87
C LEU A 167 -23.62 -11.27 15.32
N GLY A 168 -24.83 -10.81 15.58
CA GLY A 168 -25.36 -10.64 16.93
C GLY A 168 -26.13 -11.88 17.36
N VAL A 169 -25.86 -12.38 18.56
CA VAL A 169 -26.59 -13.49 19.19
C VAL A 169 -26.91 -13.15 20.65
N GLY A 170 -28.00 -13.73 21.18
CA GLY A 170 -28.43 -13.42 22.55
C GLY A 170 -28.97 -12.00 22.68
N LEU A 171 -30.10 -11.71 22.03
CA LEU A 171 -30.78 -10.42 22.09
C LEU A 171 -31.33 -10.16 23.49
N LEU A 172 -30.72 -9.22 24.22
CA LEU A 172 -31.27 -8.73 25.49
C LEU A 172 -32.42 -7.77 25.21
N VAL A 173 -33.61 -8.16 25.66
CA VAL A 173 -34.81 -7.33 25.65
C VAL A 173 -35.23 -7.06 27.09
N TRP A 174 -35.20 -5.78 27.48
CA TRP A 174 -35.50 -5.38 28.85
C TRP A 174 -36.00 -3.93 28.91
N LYS A 175 -36.99 -3.64 29.74
CA LYS A 175 -37.44 -2.28 30.07
C LYS A 175 -37.51 -2.12 31.59
N PRO A 176 -36.40 -1.73 32.25
CA PRO A 176 -36.41 -1.49 33.70
C PRO A 176 -37.31 -0.31 34.07
N GLU A 177 -37.88 -0.29 35.28
CA GLU A 177 -38.84 0.74 35.71
C GLU A 177 -38.34 2.19 35.60
N SER A 178 -37.03 2.42 35.82
CA SER A 178 -36.42 3.76 35.85
C SER A 178 -35.39 3.99 34.74
N HIS A 179 -35.34 3.12 33.73
CA HIS A 179 -34.36 3.21 32.65
C HIS A 179 -35.00 3.10 31.27
N ASP A 180 -34.26 3.57 30.27
CA ASP A 180 -34.65 3.40 28.89
C ASP A 180 -34.76 1.90 28.53
N ARG A 181 -35.63 1.62 27.57
CA ARG A 181 -35.76 0.28 27.00
C ARG A 181 -34.45 -0.14 26.33
N ILE A 182 -34.09 -1.40 26.54
CA ILE A 182 -32.90 -2.08 26.04
C ILE A 182 -33.35 -3.21 25.12
N ARG A 183 -32.86 -3.21 23.89
CA ARG A 183 -33.08 -4.21 22.84
C ARG A 183 -31.81 -4.30 22.00
N ARG A 184 -30.81 -5.05 22.47
CA ARG A 184 -29.53 -5.19 21.75
C ARG A 184 -28.88 -6.52 22.09
N HIS A 185 -28.18 -7.10 21.12
CA HIS A 185 -27.45 -8.35 21.30
C HIS A 185 -26.35 -8.20 22.34
N LEU A 186 -26.31 -9.16 23.26
CA LEU A 186 -25.32 -9.21 24.32
C LEU A 186 -23.98 -9.76 23.80
N PHE A 187 -24.02 -10.62 22.78
CA PHE A 187 -22.83 -11.22 22.21
C PHE A 187 -22.75 -10.93 20.71
N THR A 188 -21.54 -10.59 20.25
CA THR A 188 -21.28 -10.32 18.83
C THR A 188 -19.99 -10.97 18.39
N VAL A 189 -19.93 -11.40 17.12
CA VAL A 189 -18.70 -11.84 16.48
C VAL A 189 -18.60 -11.22 15.08
N PRO A 190 -17.44 -10.69 14.66
CA PRO A 190 -17.29 -10.09 13.35
C PRO A 190 -17.41 -11.13 12.23
N LEU A 191 -18.00 -10.72 11.12
CA LEU A 191 -18.17 -11.55 9.93
C LEU A 191 -17.52 -10.93 8.69
N THR A 192 -17.02 -11.80 7.81
CA THR A 192 -16.50 -11.44 6.50
C THR A 192 -17.42 -11.99 5.40
N PRO A 193 -18.06 -11.13 4.60
CA PRO A 193 -18.91 -11.58 3.50
C PRO A 193 -18.08 -11.88 2.25
N ARG A 194 -18.49 -12.87 1.47
CA ARG A 194 -17.85 -13.30 0.22
C ARG A 194 -18.92 -13.51 -0.87
N LEU A 195 -18.59 -13.12 -2.10
CA LEU A 195 -19.42 -13.33 -3.28
C LEU A 195 -18.67 -14.23 -4.26
N ASP A 196 -19.26 -15.36 -4.64
CA ASP A 196 -18.77 -16.15 -5.77
C ASP A 196 -19.16 -15.45 -7.07
N GLU A 197 -18.17 -14.91 -7.79
CA GLU A 197 -18.39 -14.17 -9.04
C GLU A 197 -19.05 -15.01 -10.16
N ARG A 198 -18.92 -16.34 -10.11
CA ARG A 198 -19.44 -17.24 -11.13
C ARG A 198 -20.88 -17.63 -10.87
N SER A 199 -21.21 -18.03 -9.64
CA SER A 199 -22.57 -18.47 -9.27
C SER A 199 -23.44 -17.30 -8.79
N GLY A 200 -22.83 -16.22 -8.30
CA GLY A 200 -23.51 -15.15 -7.57
C GLY A 200 -23.87 -15.53 -6.14
N ARG A 201 -23.41 -16.67 -5.62
CA ARG A 201 -23.69 -17.10 -4.25
C ARG A 201 -23.05 -16.16 -3.23
N LEU A 202 -23.82 -15.77 -2.22
CA LEU A 202 -23.36 -14.97 -1.11
C LEU A 202 -23.11 -15.86 0.10
N GLU A 203 -21.95 -15.70 0.73
CA GLU A 203 -21.52 -16.48 1.88
C GLU A 203 -20.97 -15.54 2.97
N PHE A 204 -21.28 -15.83 4.23
CA PHE A 204 -20.85 -15.04 5.38
C PHE A 204 -20.08 -15.94 6.34
N PHE A 205 -18.83 -15.58 6.64
CA PHE A 205 -17.93 -16.36 7.49
C PHE A 205 -17.64 -15.60 8.77
N ILE A 206 -17.39 -16.32 9.87
CA ILE A 206 -16.70 -15.71 11.02
C ILE A 206 -15.36 -15.17 10.54
N ASP A 207 -15.03 -13.96 10.96
CA ASP A 207 -13.72 -13.37 10.69
C ASP A 207 -12.62 -14.28 11.27
N GLU A 208 -11.62 -14.62 10.46
CA GLU A 208 -10.53 -15.53 10.87
C GLU A 208 -9.70 -14.96 12.04
N ALA A 209 -9.72 -13.64 12.25
CA ALA A 209 -9.09 -12.98 13.39
C ALA A 209 -9.97 -12.94 14.65
N ALA A 210 -11.24 -13.34 14.56
CA ALA A 210 -12.13 -13.40 15.71
C ALA A 210 -11.71 -14.51 16.68
N VAL A 211 -11.67 -14.18 17.96
CA VAL A 211 -11.44 -15.14 19.04
C VAL A 211 -12.67 -15.11 19.95
N GLY A 212 -13.41 -16.21 19.97
CA GLY A 212 -14.66 -16.33 20.73
C GLY A 212 -15.70 -15.27 20.35
N LEU A 213 -16.54 -14.92 21.33
CA LEU A 213 -17.57 -13.90 21.25
C LEU A 213 -17.14 -12.63 22.01
N THR A 214 -17.48 -11.47 21.46
CA THR A 214 -17.38 -10.18 22.18
C THR A 214 -18.66 -9.94 22.96
N SER A 215 -18.54 -9.63 24.25
CA SER A 215 -19.68 -9.24 25.10
C SER A 215 -19.93 -7.73 25.05
N GLU A 216 -21.20 -7.32 25.01
CA GLU A 216 -21.66 -5.95 24.77
C GLU A 216 -22.47 -5.43 25.98
N PHE A 217 -21.79 -5.14 27.09
CA PHE A 217 -22.43 -4.63 28.33
C PHE A 217 -22.54 -3.10 28.39
N ASP A 218 -21.94 -2.37 27.45
CA ASP A 218 -21.90 -0.90 27.40
C ASP A 218 -23.30 -0.25 27.28
N MET A 219 -24.29 -1.02 26.82
CA MET A 219 -25.70 -0.60 26.81
C MET A 219 -26.33 -0.47 28.20
N LEU A 220 -25.79 -1.17 29.20
CA LEU A 220 -26.29 -1.19 30.57
C LEU A 220 -25.62 -0.09 31.41
N GLY A 221 -26.41 0.59 32.24
CA GLY A 221 -25.87 1.45 33.29
C GLY A 221 -25.22 0.63 34.40
N LEU A 222 -24.15 1.13 35.02
CA LEU A 222 -23.48 0.47 36.15
C LEU A 222 -24.39 0.30 37.38
N ASP A 223 -25.43 1.12 37.48
CA ASP A 223 -26.47 1.07 38.51
C ASP A 223 -27.50 -0.04 38.29
N ILE A 224 -27.61 -0.54 37.06
CA ILE A 224 -28.55 -1.62 36.68
C ILE A 224 -27.91 -3.00 36.90
N ILE A 225 -26.58 -3.09 36.83
CA ILE A 225 -25.84 -4.34 36.99
C ILE A 225 -25.69 -4.64 38.49
N PRO A 226 -26.33 -5.68 39.04
CA PRO A 226 -26.32 -5.92 40.50
C PRO A 226 -24.96 -6.35 41.04
N GLU A 227 -24.16 -7.04 40.21
CA GLU A 227 -22.89 -7.66 40.59
C GLU A 227 -21.73 -7.13 39.74
N HIS A 228 -20.74 -6.50 40.37
CA HIS A 228 -19.60 -5.92 39.66
C HIS A 228 -18.73 -6.92 38.88
N HIS A 229 -18.73 -8.20 39.27
CA HIS A 229 -17.91 -9.24 38.63
C HIS A 229 -18.62 -9.93 37.47
N LEU A 230 -19.95 -9.80 37.35
CA LEU A 230 -20.75 -10.44 36.29
C LEU A 230 -20.21 -10.11 34.89
N VAL A 231 -19.91 -8.83 34.63
CA VAL A 231 -19.41 -8.38 33.33
C VAL A 231 -18.10 -9.06 32.99
N ARG A 232 -17.13 -9.01 33.90
CA ARG A 232 -15.79 -9.58 33.70
C ARG A 232 -15.83 -11.09 33.50
N GLU A 233 -16.58 -11.81 34.33
CA GLU A 233 -16.72 -13.28 34.21
C GLU A 233 -17.36 -13.65 32.88
N THR A 234 -18.37 -12.89 32.44
CA THR A 234 -19.04 -13.12 31.17
C THR A 234 -18.11 -12.82 29.99
N GLU A 235 -17.34 -11.74 30.05
CA GLU A 235 -16.33 -11.38 29.04
C GLU A 235 -15.25 -12.47 28.92
N GLU A 236 -14.77 -13.01 30.04
CA GLU A 236 -13.79 -14.12 30.06
C GLU A 236 -14.39 -15.39 29.42
N LEU A 237 -15.60 -15.79 29.80
CA LEU A 237 -16.28 -16.96 29.22
C LEU A 237 -16.63 -16.79 27.74
N ALA A 238 -17.03 -15.59 27.32
CA ALA A 238 -17.36 -15.28 25.94
C ALA A 238 -16.10 -15.28 25.05
N SER A 239 -14.98 -14.74 25.53
CA SER A 239 -13.72 -14.69 24.79
C SER A 239 -13.15 -16.09 24.52
N ASP A 240 -13.39 -17.05 25.42
CA ASP A 240 -12.95 -18.45 25.29
C ASP A 240 -14.07 -19.39 24.78
N PHE A 241 -15.14 -18.83 24.20
CA PHE A 241 -16.30 -19.61 23.76
C PHE A 241 -15.91 -20.64 22.67
N PRO A 242 -16.00 -21.96 22.96
CA PRO A 242 -15.39 -22.99 22.11
C PRO A 242 -16.37 -23.55 21.04
N HIS A 243 -17.60 -23.05 21.01
CA HIS A 243 -18.69 -23.59 20.18
C HIS A 243 -19.09 -22.64 19.05
N GLN A 244 -19.90 -23.11 18.10
CA GLN A 244 -20.47 -22.29 17.04
C GLN A 244 -21.45 -21.26 17.63
N PRO A 245 -21.40 -19.96 17.24
CA PRO A 245 -22.26 -18.92 17.79
C PRO A 245 -23.77 -19.15 17.62
N LEU A 246 -24.16 -19.92 16.61
CA LEU A 246 -25.56 -20.26 16.31
C LEU A 246 -26.04 -21.54 17.01
N ASP A 247 -25.21 -22.20 17.83
CA ASP A 247 -25.65 -23.33 18.64
C ASP A 247 -26.46 -22.84 19.85
N ILE A 248 -27.76 -23.15 19.84
CA ILE A 248 -28.73 -22.64 20.82
C ILE A 248 -28.39 -23.13 22.22
N GLU A 249 -27.98 -24.40 22.37
CA GLU A 249 -27.69 -25.00 23.68
C GLU A 249 -26.42 -24.41 24.30
N SER A 250 -25.32 -24.31 23.53
CA SER A 250 -24.08 -23.69 24.00
C SER A 250 -24.28 -22.22 24.36
N LEU A 251 -25.02 -21.48 23.54
CA LEU A 251 -25.28 -20.07 23.81
C LEU A 251 -26.21 -19.87 25.01
N GLN A 252 -27.20 -20.74 25.21
CA GLN A 252 -28.03 -20.74 26.43
C GLN A 252 -27.16 -20.85 27.69
N GLY A 253 -26.17 -21.75 27.68
CA GLY A 253 -25.24 -21.92 28.80
C GLY A 253 -24.45 -20.66 29.16
N LEU A 254 -24.18 -19.79 28.19
CA LEU A 254 -23.52 -18.50 28.39
C LEU A 254 -24.51 -17.38 28.77
N ALA A 255 -25.67 -17.33 28.13
CA ALA A 255 -26.64 -16.23 28.23
C ALA A 255 -27.57 -16.33 29.44
N GLU A 256 -28.07 -17.54 29.77
CA GLU A 256 -29.04 -17.74 30.84
C GLU A 256 -28.51 -17.30 32.22
N PRO A 257 -27.26 -17.60 32.62
CA PRO A 257 -26.69 -17.10 33.86
C PRO A 257 -26.68 -15.57 33.96
N VAL A 258 -26.44 -14.88 32.84
CA VAL A 258 -26.48 -13.41 32.80
C VAL A 258 -27.88 -12.90 33.06
N ALA A 259 -28.90 -13.45 32.39
CA ALA A 259 -30.29 -13.02 32.58
C ALA A 259 -30.73 -13.16 34.05
N VAL A 260 -30.46 -14.31 34.67
CA VAL A 260 -30.85 -14.62 36.06
C VAL A 260 -30.10 -13.74 37.07
N ARG A 261 -28.82 -13.42 36.82
CA ARG A 261 -28.02 -12.54 37.69
C ARG A 261 -28.39 -11.06 37.52
N LEU A 262 -28.90 -10.64 36.37
CA LEU A 262 -29.43 -9.29 36.18
C LEU A 262 -30.74 -9.06 36.92
N HIS A 263 -31.61 -10.09 37.02
CA HIS A 263 -32.91 -9.96 37.67
C HIS A 263 -33.50 -11.32 38.11
N PRO A 264 -34.25 -11.41 39.23
CA PRO A 264 -34.84 -12.66 39.73
C PRO A 264 -35.80 -13.37 38.76
N GLN A 265 -36.42 -12.62 37.85
CA GLN A 265 -37.30 -13.15 36.79
C GLN A 265 -36.62 -13.14 35.41
N GLY A 266 -35.31 -12.94 35.38
CA GLY A 266 -34.54 -13.00 34.15
C GLY A 266 -34.54 -14.42 33.58
N ARG A 267 -34.67 -14.53 32.25
CA ARG A 267 -34.76 -15.83 31.59
C ARG A 267 -34.16 -15.82 30.18
N TRP A 268 -33.79 -17.01 29.74
CA TRP A 268 -33.49 -17.31 28.34
C TRP A 268 -34.77 -17.60 27.54
N ASP A 269 -34.77 -17.27 26.25
CA ASP A 269 -35.83 -17.59 25.30
C ASP A 269 -35.23 -18.11 23.98
N ALA A 270 -35.54 -19.34 23.57
CA ALA A 270 -34.95 -19.94 22.37
C ALA A 270 -35.58 -19.44 21.05
N THR A 271 -36.45 -18.42 21.10
CA THR A 271 -37.10 -17.84 19.93
C THR A 271 -36.13 -17.20 18.93
N LEU A 272 -36.44 -17.32 17.64
CA LEU A 272 -35.76 -16.60 16.55
C LEU A 272 -36.28 -15.16 16.40
N ASP A 273 -37.55 -14.94 16.75
CA ASP A 273 -38.19 -13.63 16.63
C ASP A 273 -37.78 -12.69 17.76
N VAL A 274 -37.82 -11.38 17.49
CA VAL A 274 -37.60 -10.35 18.49
C VAL A 274 -38.74 -10.36 19.53
N PRO A 275 -38.47 -10.65 20.81
CA PRO A 275 -39.50 -10.62 21.84
C PRO A 275 -40.02 -9.20 22.12
N GLU A 276 -41.26 -9.10 22.60
CA GLU A 276 -41.78 -7.86 23.18
C GLU A 276 -41.04 -7.49 24.47
N SER A 277 -40.89 -6.19 24.72
CA SER A 277 -40.19 -5.70 25.90
C SER A 277 -40.98 -5.85 27.19
N ARG A 278 -40.29 -6.31 28.23
CA ARG A 278 -40.87 -6.62 29.55
C ARG A 278 -40.10 -5.91 30.66
N GLU A 279 -40.69 -5.87 31.84
CA GLU A 279 -40.09 -5.27 33.05
C GLU A 279 -38.87 -6.05 33.57
N HIS A 280 -38.80 -7.34 33.24
CA HIS A 280 -37.67 -8.23 33.55
C HIS A 280 -36.85 -8.54 32.27
N PRO A 281 -35.54 -8.78 32.40
CA PRO A 281 -34.67 -9.06 31.26
C PRO A 281 -34.99 -10.42 30.64
N VAL A 282 -35.13 -10.45 29.32
CA VAL A 282 -35.21 -11.68 28.54
C VAL A 282 -34.04 -11.65 27.57
N ILE A 283 -33.21 -12.69 27.57
CA ILE A 283 -32.19 -12.87 26.54
C ILE A 283 -32.70 -13.92 25.57
N ALA A 284 -33.03 -13.50 24.35
CA ALA A 284 -33.55 -14.39 23.31
C ALA A 284 -32.44 -14.82 22.34
N PHE A 285 -32.55 -16.01 21.75
CA PHE A 285 -31.60 -16.47 20.74
C PHE A 285 -31.47 -15.47 19.58
N ALA A 286 -32.61 -15.18 18.93
CA ALA A 286 -32.84 -14.13 17.93
C ALA A 286 -31.58 -13.62 17.19
N PRO A 287 -30.93 -14.46 16.37
CA PRO A 287 -29.70 -14.08 15.69
C PRO A 287 -29.98 -13.06 14.58
N ALA A 288 -29.02 -12.14 14.39
CA ALA A 288 -29.10 -11.10 13.36
C ALA A 288 -27.74 -10.77 12.75
N LEU A 289 -27.72 -10.46 11.45
CA LEU A 289 -26.60 -9.77 10.84
C LEU A 289 -26.75 -8.28 11.09
N ILE A 290 -25.72 -7.67 11.68
CA ILE A 290 -25.73 -6.27 12.09
C ILE A 290 -24.62 -5.55 11.33
N VAL A 291 -25.01 -4.55 10.54
CA VAL A 291 -24.09 -3.57 9.98
C VAL A 291 -24.17 -2.32 10.84
N ARG A 292 -23.05 -1.89 11.41
CA ARG A 292 -22.99 -0.66 12.22
C ARG A 292 -21.66 0.07 12.02
N PRO A 293 -21.56 1.35 12.39
CA PRO A 293 -20.28 2.04 12.47
C PRO A 293 -19.33 1.30 13.42
N ARG A 294 -18.06 1.17 13.04
CA ARG A 294 -17.03 0.55 13.88
C ARG A 294 -16.98 1.22 15.24
N ASN A 295 -17.18 0.43 16.30
CA ASN A 295 -17.09 0.94 17.66
C ASN A 295 -15.62 1.23 18.03
N GLN A 296 -15.34 2.34 18.73
CA GLN A 296 -14.00 2.62 19.27
C GLN A 296 -13.70 1.81 20.55
N ALA A 297 -14.54 0.83 20.91
CA ALA A 297 -14.33 -0.06 22.06
C ALA A 297 -12.94 -0.72 22.06
N GLY A 298 -12.41 -1.11 20.89
CA GLY A 298 -11.04 -1.63 20.78
C GLY A 298 -9.97 -0.63 21.24
N LEU A 299 -10.13 0.66 20.90
CA LEU A 299 -9.24 1.71 21.38
C LEU A 299 -9.39 1.93 22.88
N VAL A 300 -10.62 1.93 23.40
CA VAL A 300 -10.89 2.05 24.85
C VAL A 300 -10.20 0.91 25.61
N ARG A 301 -10.34 -0.33 25.13
CA ARG A 301 -9.67 -1.52 25.71
C ARG A 301 -8.15 -1.35 25.67
N ALA A 302 -7.57 -0.99 24.52
CA ALA A 302 -6.14 -0.77 24.38
C ALA A 302 -5.59 0.30 25.34
N LEU A 303 -6.30 1.43 25.49
CA LEU A 303 -5.91 2.50 26.42
C LEU A 303 -5.99 2.04 27.89
N SER A 304 -7.02 1.25 28.25
CA SER A 304 -7.13 0.65 29.59
C SER A 304 -5.98 -0.31 29.87
N THR A 305 -5.70 -1.21 28.93
CA THR A 305 -4.60 -2.17 29.06
C THR A 305 -3.24 -1.47 29.18
N ILE A 306 -3.01 -0.36 28.45
CA ILE A 306 -1.79 0.44 28.61
C ILE A 306 -1.69 1.02 30.03
N ALA A 307 -2.79 1.56 30.57
CA ALA A 307 -2.81 2.12 31.92
C ALA A 307 -2.52 1.06 32.99
N GLU A 308 -3.10 -0.13 32.87
CA GLU A 308 -2.87 -1.28 33.74
C GLU A 308 -1.41 -1.74 33.68
N GLN A 309 -0.87 -1.97 32.48
CA GLN A 309 0.51 -2.41 32.31
C GLN A 309 1.54 -1.42 32.89
N ILE A 310 1.31 -0.12 32.72
CA ILE A 310 2.18 0.92 33.32
C ILE A 310 2.09 0.87 34.85
N GLY A 311 0.88 0.70 35.40
CA GLY A 311 0.67 0.59 36.84
C GLY A 311 1.32 -0.64 37.45
N GLU A 312 1.18 -1.80 36.81
CA GLU A 312 1.75 -3.08 37.27
C GLU A 312 3.28 -3.10 37.19
N ARG A 313 3.85 -2.60 36.09
CA ARG A 313 5.31 -2.61 35.90
C ARG A 313 6.02 -1.53 36.71
N GLY A 314 5.31 -0.47 37.09
CA GLY A 314 5.90 0.67 37.79
C GLY A 314 6.92 1.44 36.94
N GLU A 315 6.84 1.32 35.61
CA GLU A 315 7.76 1.95 34.66
C GLU A 315 6.99 2.49 33.45
N VAL A 316 7.41 3.67 32.97
CA VAL A 316 6.84 4.30 31.78
C VAL A 316 7.74 4.01 30.57
N PRO A 317 7.21 3.40 29.50
CA PRO A 317 7.96 3.21 28.26
C PRO A 317 8.54 4.54 27.75
N VAL A 318 9.80 4.50 27.35
CA VAL A 318 10.59 5.71 27.05
C VAL A 318 10.00 6.53 25.89
N GLY A 319 9.36 5.87 24.92
CA GLY A 319 8.67 6.53 23.81
C GLY A 319 7.41 7.30 24.21
N LEU A 320 6.84 7.04 25.41
CA LEU A 320 5.67 7.74 25.94
C LEU A 320 6.04 8.95 26.79
N LEU A 321 7.31 9.09 27.21
CA LEU A 321 7.76 10.22 28.04
C LEU A 321 7.46 11.60 27.42
N PRO A 322 7.64 11.82 26.10
CA PRO A 322 7.31 13.09 25.47
C PRO A 322 5.82 13.48 25.54
N LEU A 323 4.92 12.50 25.73
CA LEU A 323 3.49 12.76 25.92
C LEU A 323 3.19 13.29 27.33
N LEU A 324 4.05 13.01 28.30
CA LEU A 324 3.91 13.43 29.70
C LEU A 324 4.69 14.73 29.98
N ASP A 325 5.85 14.85 29.37
CA ASP A 325 6.80 15.94 29.54
C ASP A 325 7.50 16.21 28.20
N PRO A 326 7.13 17.27 27.47
CA PRO A 326 7.70 17.58 26.15
C PRO A 326 9.22 17.79 26.16
N ASP A 327 9.79 18.16 27.31
CA ASP A 327 11.23 18.39 27.47
C ASP A 327 12.01 17.07 27.65
N ARG A 328 11.32 15.95 27.87
CA ARG A 328 11.93 14.61 27.99
C ARG A 328 11.92 13.90 26.64
N LEU A 329 12.93 14.20 25.84
CA LEU A 329 13.18 13.46 24.61
C LEU A 329 13.63 12.02 24.93
N PRO A 330 13.20 11.02 24.13
CA PRO A 330 13.72 9.67 24.26
C PRO A 330 15.23 9.69 23.96
N PRO A 331 16.04 8.88 24.67
CA PRO A 331 17.44 8.75 24.37
C PRO A 331 17.61 8.19 22.96
N VAL A 332 18.57 8.74 22.23
CA VAL A 332 18.96 8.24 20.92
C VAL A 332 19.83 7.00 21.14
N THR A 333 19.30 5.83 20.82
CA THR A 333 20.13 4.62 20.74
C THR A 333 20.88 4.68 19.43
N ALA A 334 22.13 5.15 19.46
CA ALA A 334 22.96 5.17 18.26
C ALA A 334 23.14 3.73 17.75
N ASN A 335 22.58 3.42 16.59
CA ASN A 335 22.81 2.14 15.94
C ASN A 335 24.06 2.29 15.09
N THR A 336 25.14 1.60 15.46
CA THR A 336 26.42 1.64 14.73
C THR A 336 26.43 0.76 13.49
N ALA A 337 25.36 -0.03 13.27
CA ALA A 337 25.23 -0.83 12.06
C ALA A 337 25.05 0.07 10.84
N ALA A 338 25.80 -0.22 9.78
CA ALA A 338 25.62 0.45 8.50
C ALA A 338 24.20 0.16 7.98
N GLY A 339 23.41 1.20 7.75
CA GLY A 339 22.10 1.07 7.13
C GLY A 339 22.21 0.88 5.62
N ALA A 340 21.11 1.12 4.90
CA ALA A 340 21.07 0.96 3.45
C ALA A 340 21.66 2.15 2.66
N LEU A 341 22.53 2.97 3.26
CA LEU A 341 23.12 4.13 2.60
C LEU A 341 24.61 3.87 2.38
N PHE A 342 25.08 4.09 1.17
CA PHE A 342 26.49 3.95 0.80
C PHE A 342 27.05 5.27 0.31
N GLU A 343 28.20 5.67 0.83
CA GLU A 343 28.88 6.89 0.42
C GLU A 343 29.86 6.61 -0.74
N ASP A 344 29.84 7.46 -1.77
CA ASP A 344 30.82 7.51 -2.85
C ASP A 344 31.27 8.97 -3.08
N GLY A 345 32.28 9.40 -2.32
CA GLY A 345 32.67 10.81 -2.26
C GLY A 345 31.53 11.66 -1.68
N ASP A 346 30.99 12.59 -2.47
CA ASP A 346 29.85 13.44 -2.08
C ASP A 346 28.48 12.82 -2.45
N GLU A 347 28.46 11.68 -3.14
CA GLU A 347 27.23 11.01 -3.58
C GLU A 347 26.81 9.93 -2.57
N ILE A 348 25.52 9.91 -2.22
CA ILE A 348 24.95 8.84 -1.40
C ILE A 348 24.09 7.96 -2.29
N ILE A 349 24.42 6.68 -2.32
CA ILE A 349 23.69 5.63 -3.04
C ILE A 349 22.72 4.97 -2.06
N ALA A 350 21.45 4.91 -2.45
CA ALA A 350 20.38 4.30 -1.67
C ALA A 350 19.58 3.30 -2.55
N PRO A 351 18.93 2.28 -1.95
CA PRO A 351 18.10 1.30 -2.68
C PRO A 351 16.95 1.91 -3.47
N LEU A 352 16.51 3.10 -3.08
CA LEU A 352 15.47 3.88 -3.73
C LEU A 352 16.05 5.27 -4.05
N PRO A 353 15.68 5.90 -5.18
CA PRO A 353 16.17 7.22 -5.53
C PRO A 353 15.68 8.26 -4.50
N LEU A 354 16.59 9.08 -3.97
CA LEU A 354 16.29 10.10 -2.96
C LEU A 354 16.71 11.48 -3.45
N ASN A 355 15.89 12.49 -3.14
CA ASN A 355 16.33 13.88 -3.20
C ASN A 355 17.08 14.29 -1.92
N ASP A 356 17.69 15.48 -1.92
CA ASP A 356 18.49 15.97 -0.78
C ASP A 356 17.70 16.08 0.54
N VAL A 357 16.39 16.41 0.47
CA VAL A 357 15.54 16.49 1.66
C VAL A 357 15.27 15.11 2.23
N GLN A 358 14.95 14.14 1.38
CA GLN A 358 14.72 12.75 1.78
C GLN A 358 15.99 12.10 2.33
N ARG A 359 17.16 12.41 1.74
CA ARG A 359 18.47 12.00 2.25
C ARG A 359 18.69 12.49 3.68
N ARG A 360 18.51 13.79 3.93
CA ARG A 360 18.63 14.37 5.28
C ARG A 360 17.65 13.75 6.29
N ILE A 361 16.48 13.31 5.83
CA ILE A 361 15.53 12.61 6.70
C ILE A 361 16.10 11.27 7.17
N LEU A 362 16.72 10.48 6.28
CA LEU A 362 17.34 9.20 6.66
C LEU A 362 18.50 9.42 7.64
N GLU A 363 19.41 10.35 7.34
CA GLU A 363 20.53 10.71 8.24
C GLU A 363 20.05 11.20 9.62
N ARG A 364 18.91 11.90 9.66
CA ARG A 364 18.33 12.42 10.91
C ARG A 364 17.76 11.30 11.78
N VAL A 365 17.20 10.26 11.17
CA VAL A 365 16.58 9.14 11.91
C VAL A 365 17.62 8.34 12.70
N ASP A 366 18.86 8.25 12.21
CA ASP A 366 19.97 7.59 12.93
C ASP A 366 20.42 8.34 14.19
N THR A 367 20.19 9.65 14.20
CA THR A 367 20.69 10.58 15.23
C THR A 367 19.60 11.13 16.14
N HIS A 368 18.33 10.83 15.87
CA HIS A 368 17.19 11.36 16.61
C HIS A 368 16.14 10.28 16.86
N ALA A 369 15.67 10.18 18.11
CA ALA A 369 14.62 9.23 18.48
C ALA A 369 13.24 9.57 17.87
N GLN A 370 13.04 10.81 17.42
CA GLN A 370 11.80 11.27 16.80
C GLN A 370 12.11 12.21 15.63
N THR A 371 11.53 11.91 14.48
CA THR A 371 11.67 12.74 13.26
C THR A 371 10.29 13.02 12.67
N LEU A 372 9.89 14.29 12.64
CA LEU A 372 8.65 14.74 12.03
C LEU A 372 8.89 15.11 10.56
N VAL A 373 8.17 14.45 9.65
CA VAL A 373 8.26 14.70 8.19
C VAL A 373 6.99 15.38 7.68
N GLN A 374 7.08 16.68 7.40
CA GLN A 374 5.99 17.45 6.80
C GLN A 374 6.25 17.71 5.32
N GLY A 375 5.18 17.81 4.53
CA GLY A 375 5.25 17.97 3.07
C GLY A 375 3.84 18.01 2.45
N PRO A 376 3.60 18.80 1.39
CA PRO A 376 2.35 18.81 0.64
C PRO A 376 1.95 17.42 0.07
N PRO A 377 0.69 17.24 -0.37
CA PRO A 377 0.30 16.04 -1.10
C PRO A 377 1.18 15.80 -2.33
N GLY A 378 1.58 14.55 -2.57
CA GLY A 378 2.38 14.19 -3.75
C GLY A 378 3.89 14.41 -3.63
N THR A 379 4.43 14.93 -2.52
CA THR A 379 5.89 15.13 -2.35
C THR A 379 6.68 13.86 -1.97
N GLY A 380 6.15 12.68 -2.31
CA GLY A 380 6.85 11.42 -2.13
C GLY A 380 6.98 10.91 -0.69
N LYS A 381 6.07 11.28 0.25
CA LYS A 381 6.10 10.77 1.63
C LYS A 381 6.11 9.24 1.71
N THR A 382 5.24 8.58 0.94
CA THR A 382 5.17 7.12 0.83
C THR A 382 6.49 6.53 0.34
N HIS A 383 7.15 7.20 -0.60
CA HIS A 383 8.46 6.82 -1.11
C HIS A 383 9.55 6.98 -0.04
N THR A 384 9.51 8.09 0.71
CA THR A 384 10.41 8.30 1.86
C THR A 384 10.20 7.25 2.95
N ALA A 385 8.96 6.85 3.23
CA ALA A 385 8.65 5.79 4.18
C ALA A 385 9.25 4.44 3.74
N ALA A 386 9.12 4.07 2.45
CA ALA A 386 9.72 2.84 1.93
C ALA A 386 11.26 2.87 1.99
N ALA A 387 11.89 4.02 1.73
CA ALA A 387 13.33 4.20 1.86
C ALA A 387 13.79 4.09 3.32
N LEU A 388 13.08 4.72 4.25
CA LEU A 388 13.33 4.61 5.69
C LEU A 388 13.20 3.16 6.17
N LEU A 389 12.15 2.45 5.76
CA LEU A 389 11.96 1.04 6.13
C LEU A 389 13.12 0.18 5.64
N THR A 390 13.53 0.35 4.39
CA THR A 390 14.66 -0.38 3.82
C THR A 390 15.95 -0.09 4.59
N HIS A 391 16.17 1.18 4.96
CA HIS A 391 17.33 1.60 5.73
C HIS A 391 17.35 1.01 7.14
N LEU A 392 16.26 1.12 7.90
CA LEU A 392 16.17 0.61 9.28
C LEU A 392 16.24 -0.93 9.35
N LEU A 393 15.64 -1.61 8.38
CA LEU A 393 15.74 -3.07 8.27
C LEU A 393 17.16 -3.52 7.95
N ALA A 394 17.90 -2.79 7.11
CA ALA A 394 19.31 -3.07 6.84
C ALA A 394 20.19 -2.91 8.09
N GLN A 395 19.81 -2.03 9.02
CA GLN A 395 20.47 -1.91 10.33
C GLN A 395 20.06 -3.01 11.33
N GLY A 396 19.26 -4.00 10.91
CA GLY A 396 18.78 -5.09 11.75
C GLY A 396 17.64 -4.71 12.71
N GLN A 397 16.99 -3.56 12.50
CA GLN A 397 15.90 -3.13 13.39
C GLN A 397 14.58 -3.84 13.08
N ARG A 398 13.76 -4.03 14.11
CA ARG A 398 12.36 -4.45 13.97
C ARG A 398 11.49 -3.20 13.86
N VAL A 399 10.79 -3.06 12.75
CA VAL A 399 10.02 -1.85 12.45
C VAL A 399 8.53 -2.16 12.38
N LEU A 400 7.73 -1.42 13.15
CA LEU A 400 6.27 -1.43 13.05
C LEU A 400 5.81 -0.22 12.24
N VAL A 401 4.97 -0.45 11.23
CA VAL A 401 4.38 0.61 10.41
C VAL A 401 2.89 0.71 10.74
N THR A 402 2.42 1.91 11.00
CA THR A 402 1.00 2.19 11.24
C THR A 402 0.53 3.32 10.33
N ALA A 403 -0.73 3.26 9.90
CA ALA A 403 -1.38 4.32 9.14
C ALA A 403 -2.87 4.37 9.51
N HIS A 404 -3.54 5.45 9.15
CA HIS A 404 -4.98 5.56 9.38
C HIS A 404 -5.79 4.67 8.41
N THR A 405 -5.33 4.52 7.17
CA THR A 405 -6.06 3.78 6.13
C THR A 405 -5.24 2.61 5.60
N ASP A 406 -5.93 1.54 5.25
CA ASP A 406 -5.35 0.30 4.74
C ASP A 406 -4.65 0.56 3.40
N ARG A 407 -5.22 1.46 2.59
CA ARG A 407 -4.65 1.92 1.33
C ARG A 407 -3.25 2.51 1.49
N ALA A 408 -3.02 3.30 2.55
CA ALA A 408 -1.71 3.92 2.76
C ALA A 408 -0.63 2.87 3.02
N LEU A 409 -0.94 1.80 3.76
CA LEU A 409 -0.04 0.69 4.02
C LEU A 409 0.26 -0.11 2.75
N HIS A 410 -0.76 -0.38 1.93
CA HIS A 410 -0.60 -1.01 0.61
C HIS A 410 0.33 -0.20 -0.31
N GLU A 411 0.16 1.13 -0.36
CA GLU A 411 0.99 2.02 -1.17
C GLU A 411 2.46 2.02 -0.71
N VAL A 412 2.72 1.99 0.60
CA VAL A 412 4.09 1.86 1.14
C VAL A 412 4.68 0.50 0.76
N ARG A 413 3.94 -0.60 0.96
CA ARG A 413 4.39 -1.96 0.63
C ARG A 413 4.70 -2.12 -0.85
N ALA A 414 3.91 -1.51 -1.73
CA ALA A 414 4.14 -1.53 -3.17
C ALA A 414 5.44 -0.81 -3.60
N LYS A 415 5.95 0.13 -2.80
CA LYS A 415 7.20 0.86 -3.06
C LYS A 415 8.44 0.18 -2.48
N LEU A 416 8.28 -0.86 -1.65
CA LEU A 416 9.41 -1.60 -1.11
C LEU A 416 10.11 -2.42 -2.21
N PRO A 417 11.45 -2.53 -2.19
CA PRO A 417 12.18 -3.46 -3.04
C PRO A 417 11.67 -4.89 -2.86
N ALA A 418 11.63 -5.69 -3.94
CA ALA A 418 11.05 -7.04 -3.90
C ALA A 418 11.64 -7.94 -2.81
N ALA A 419 12.96 -7.86 -2.58
CA ALA A 419 13.67 -8.60 -1.54
C ALA A 419 13.17 -8.26 -0.12
N VAL A 420 12.85 -6.99 0.14
CA VAL A 420 12.37 -6.49 1.43
C VAL A 420 10.86 -6.70 1.58
N ARG A 421 10.09 -6.50 0.50
CA ARG A 421 8.64 -6.67 0.48
C ARG A 421 8.21 -8.08 0.90
N SER A 422 9.00 -9.09 0.55
CA SER A 422 8.77 -10.49 0.98
C SER A 422 8.92 -10.73 2.49
N LEU A 423 9.54 -9.80 3.21
CA LEU A 423 9.73 -9.85 4.66
C LEU A 423 8.72 -8.96 5.42
N ALA A 424 7.91 -8.18 4.69
CA ALA A 424 6.94 -7.28 5.29
C ALA A 424 5.69 -8.07 5.67
N VAL A 425 5.49 -8.25 6.97
CA VAL A 425 4.23 -8.75 7.53
C VAL A 425 3.23 -7.59 7.54
N SER A 426 2.16 -7.77 6.77
CA SER A 426 1.13 -6.77 6.57
C SER A 426 -0.15 -7.26 7.21
N VAL A 427 -0.44 -6.82 8.44
CA VAL A 427 -1.75 -7.05 9.08
C VAL A 427 -2.66 -5.91 8.63
N ILE A 428 -3.07 -5.95 7.37
CA ILE A 428 -4.01 -4.99 6.80
C ILE A 428 -5.32 -5.74 6.64
N GLY A 429 -6.39 -5.31 7.31
CA GLY A 429 -7.72 -5.91 7.17
C GLY A 429 -7.82 -7.42 7.48
N ALA A 430 -9.04 -7.93 7.40
CA ALA A 430 -9.38 -9.35 7.56
C ALA A 430 -9.63 -10.03 6.19
N SER A 431 -9.06 -9.48 5.11
CA SER A 431 -9.26 -10.04 3.78
C SER A 431 -8.41 -11.29 3.59
N ARG A 432 -8.91 -12.24 2.79
CA ARG A 432 -8.21 -13.51 2.51
C ARG A 432 -6.88 -13.28 1.79
N ASP A 433 -6.80 -12.23 0.97
CA ASP A 433 -5.57 -11.87 0.25
C ASP A 433 -4.51 -11.35 1.23
N ASP A 434 -4.91 -10.58 2.24
CA ASP A 434 -4.01 -10.09 3.29
C ASP A 434 -3.49 -11.21 4.18
N LEU A 435 -4.33 -12.20 4.51
CA LEU A 435 -3.91 -13.39 5.27
C LEU A 435 -3.03 -14.34 4.45
N ALA A 436 -3.30 -14.49 3.15
CA ALA A 436 -2.42 -15.24 2.24
C ALA A 436 -1.05 -14.56 2.12
N ASP A 437 -1.03 -13.24 2.04
CA ASP A 437 0.18 -12.43 2.05
C ASP A 437 0.94 -12.52 3.39
N LEU A 438 0.22 -12.47 4.52
CA LEU A 438 0.77 -12.70 5.86
C LEU A 438 1.42 -14.08 5.93
N ARG A 439 0.71 -15.14 5.55
CA ARG A 439 1.21 -16.51 5.57
C ARG A 439 2.43 -16.66 4.67
N THR A 440 2.39 -16.10 3.47
CA THR A 440 3.53 -16.10 2.54
C THR A 440 4.75 -15.39 3.15
N ALA A 441 4.55 -14.23 3.80
CA ALA A 441 5.61 -13.51 4.47
C ALA A 441 6.17 -14.30 5.65
N VAL A 442 5.32 -14.87 6.50
CA VAL A 442 5.71 -15.69 7.65
C VAL A 442 6.47 -16.95 7.21
N ASP A 443 5.96 -17.69 6.23
CA ASP A 443 6.61 -18.87 5.68
C ASP A 443 7.97 -18.51 5.05
N THR A 444 8.05 -17.37 4.35
CA THR A 444 9.31 -16.87 3.78
C THR A 444 10.31 -16.49 4.87
N ILE A 445 9.87 -15.80 5.92
CA ILE A 445 10.71 -15.42 7.06
C ILE A 445 11.18 -16.67 7.80
N ALA A 446 10.30 -17.63 8.09
CA ALA A 446 10.63 -18.88 8.78
C ALA A 446 11.61 -19.72 7.96
N LYS A 447 11.38 -19.85 6.64
CA LYS A 447 12.32 -20.52 5.74
C LYS A 447 13.69 -19.84 5.73
N ARG A 448 13.73 -18.51 5.53
CA ARG A 448 14.99 -17.77 5.53
C ARG A 448 15.71 -17.86 6.87
N ALA A 449 14.99 -17.80 7.99
CA ALA A 449 15.57 -17.96 9.32
C ALA A 449 16.14 -19.37 9.55
N GLY A 450 15.49 -20.41 9.02
CA GLY A 450 15.97 -21.80 9.10
C GLY A 450 17.15 -22.10 8.18
N GLU A 451 17.23 -21.44 7.03
CA GLU A 451 18.35 -21.54 6.07
C GLU A 451 19.50 -20.55 6.37
N HIS A 452 19.33 -19.66 7.37
CA HIS A 452 20.31 -18.61 7.66
C HIS A 452 21.56 -19.18 8.33
N ASP A 453 22.67 -19.20 7.60
CA ASP A 453 24.01 -19.29 8.17
C ASP A 453 24.61 -17.86 8.23
N PRO A 454 24.94 -17.36 9.44
CA PRO A 454 25.51 -16.02 9.59
C PRO A 454 26.84 -15.87 8.84
N THR A 455 27.65 -16.93 8.75
CA THR A 455 28.96 -16.90 8.08
C THR A 455 28.83 -16.70 6.58
N ASP A 456 27.91 -17.44 5.95
CA ASP A 456 27.63 -17.32 4.52
C ASP A 456 26.95 -15.98 4.18
N ALA A 457 26.10 -15.48 5.07
CA ALA A 457 25.45 -14.18 4.94
C ALA A 457 26.48 -13.05 4.97
N ASP A 458 27.38 -13.04 5.96
CA ASP A 458 28.46 -12.05 6.07
C ASP A 458 29.40 -12.12 4.85
N ALA A 459 29.78 -13.33 4.41
CA ALA A 459 30.58 -13.51 3.19
C ALA A 459 29.84 -13.07 1.91
N GLY A 460 28.51 -13.10 1.92
CA GLY A 460 27.66 -12.54 0.87
C GLY A 460 27.68 -11.02 0.86
N VAL A 461 27.56 -10.41 2.04
CA VAL A 461 27.66 -8.95 2.22
C VAL A 461 29.03 -8.45 1.78
N ASP A 462 30.11 -9.10 2.20
CA ASP A 462 31.48 -8.73 1.84
C ASP A 462 31.72 -8.77 0.32
N ARG A 463 31.19 -9.80 -0.37
CA ARG A 463 31.26 -9.88 -1.84
C ARG A 463 30.52 -8.73 -2.51
N ALA A 464 29.31 -8.40 -2.04
CA ALA A 464 28.54 -7.30 -2.59
C ALA A 464 29.24 -5.95 -2.36
N LEU A 465 29.84 -5.75 -1.19
CA LEU A 465 30.64 -4.56 -0.89
C LEU A 465 31.88 -4.45 -1.79
N GLN A 466 32.58 -5.56 -2.04
CA GLN A 466 33.70 -5.60 -2.97
C GLN A 466 33.28 -5.25 -4.40
N GLU A 467 32.16 -5.82 -4.88
CA GLU A 467 31.60 -5.49 -6.19
C GLU A 467 31.24 -4.01 -6.30
N ILE A 468 30.67 -3.42 -5.24
CA ILE A 468 30.40 -1.97 -5.19
C ILE A 468 31.69 -1.16 -5.38
N GLU A 469 32.76 -1.50 -4.67
CA GLU A 469 34.05 -0.79 -4.81
C GLU A 469 34.68 -0.95 -6.20
N GLU A 470 34.59 -2.14 -6.82
CA GLU A 470 35.02 -2.37 -8.20
C GLU A 470 34.23 -1.52 -9.21
N LEU A 471 32.90 -1.45 -9.03
CA LEU A 471 32.02 -0.63 -9.87
C LEU A 471 32.31 0.87 -9.70
N LYS A 472 32.59 1.33 -8.48
CA LYS A 472 33.03 2.73 -8.23
C LYS A 472 34.33 3.04 -8.95
N ALA A 473 35.32 2.16 -8.85
CA ALA A 473 36.60 2.33 -9.55
C ALA A 473 36.41 2.39 -11.07
N THR A 474 35.57 1.51 -11.62
CA THR A 474 35.21 1.47 -13.04
C THR A 474 34.53 2.77 -13.47
N ARG A 475 33.56 3.26 -12.67
CA ARG A 475 32.85 4.52 -12.90
C ARG A 475 33.82 5.70 -12.97
N ALA A 476 34.73 5.80 -12.01
CA ALA A 476 35.75 6.85 -11.97
C ALA A 476 36.68 6.81 -13.19
N GLN A 477 37.08 5.60 -13.63
CA GLN A 477 37.89 5.42 -14.84
C GLN A 477 37.15 5.89 -16.10
N LEU A 478 35.89 5.48 -16.27
CA LEU A 478 35.07 5.88 -17.41
C LEU A 478 34.84 7.39 -17.43
N GLN A 479 34.57 8.01 -16.27
CA GLN A 479 34.40 9.45 -16.17
C GLN A 479 35.68 10.22 -16.57
N ARG A 480 36.85 9.76 -16.13
CA ARG A 480 38.14 10.32 -16.60
C ARG A 480 38.34 10.13 -18.10
N ALA A 481 37.97 8.98 -18.66
CA ALA A 481 38.07 8.74 -20.09
C ALA A 481 37.18 9.69 -20.90
N VAL A 482 35.94 9.95 -20.44
CA VAL A 482 35.03 10.91 -21.07
C VAL A 482 35.58 12.33 -21.00
N ILE A 483 36.09 12.75 -19.83
CA ILE A 483 36.71 14.07 -19.66
C ILE A 483 37.93 14.19 -20.59
N GLY A 484 38.82 13.20 -20.61
CA GLY A 484 40.02 13.20 -21.45
C GLY A 484 39.70 13.21 -22.95
N ALA A 485 38.66 12.49 -23.40
CA ALA A 485 38.18 12.56 -24.78
C ALA A 485 37.70 13.97 -25.13
N ARG A 486 36.94 14.62 -24.23
CA ARG A 486 36.46 15.97 -24.43
C ARG A 486 37.58 17.01 -24.41
N GLU A 487 38.60 16.83 -23.58
CA GLU A 487 39.79 17.67 -23.60
C GLU A 487 40.53 17.58 -24.93
N GLN A 488 40.68 16.38 -25.51
CA GLN A 488 41.32 16.21 -26.82
C GLN A 488 40.58 16.95 -27.96
N GLU A 489 39.26 17.07 -27.86
CA GLU A 489 38.43 17.79 -28.83
C GLU A 489 38.50 19.32 -28.66
N VAL A 490 38.58 19.81 -27.42
CA VAL A 490 38.39 21.24 -27.10
C VAL A 490 39.72 21.98 -26.88
N VAL A 491 40.78 21.30 -26.47
CA VAL A 491 42.07 21.95 -26.18
C VAL A 491 42.71 22.46 -27.47
N ILE A 492 42.92 23.78 -27.52
CA ILE A 492 43.65 24.45 -28.60
C ILE A 492 45.14 24.19 -28.39
N ARG A 493 45.80 23.69 -29.43
CA ARG A 493 47.25 23.52 -29.47
C ARG A 493 47.82 24.37 -30.59
N GLU A 494 49.07 24.78 -30.43
CA GLU A 494 49.87 25.31 -31.53
C GLU A 494 50.92 24.28 -31.94
N HIS A 495 50.99 23.99 -33.23
CA HIS A 495 51.97 23.07 -33.79
C HIS A 495 52.49 23.59 -35.12
N ARG A 496 53.78 23.97 -35.16
CA ARG A 496 54.52 24.34 -36.37
C ARG A 496 53.76 25.34 -37.28
N GLY A 497 53.13 26.35 -36.67
CA GLY A 497 52.39 27.41 -37.36
C GLY A 497 50.88 27.15 -37.54
N TYR A 498 50.39 25.95 -37.22
CA TYR A 498 48.96 25.64 -37.16
C TYR A 498 48.43 25.83 -35.73
N SER A 499 47.20 26.34 -35.59
CA SER A 499 46.53 26.55 -34.30
C SER A 499 45.10 26.02 -34.32
N GLY A 500 44.71 25.26 -33.29
CA GLY A 500 43.37 24.68 -33.16
C GLY A 500 43.36 23.38 -32.37
N SER A 501 42.21 22.70 -32.31
CA SER A 501 42.19 21.32 -31.81
C SER A 501 43.00 20.40 -32.72
N LEU A 502 43.46 19.25 -32.21
CA LEU A 502 44.26 18.30 -33.01
C LEU A 502 43.56 17.90 -34.32
N ALA A 503 42.24 17.70 -34.28
CA ALA A 503 41.44 17.40 -35.46
C ALA A 503 41.42 18.58 -36.46
N ARG A 504 41.38 19.82 -35.97
CA ARG A 504 41.44 21.01 -36.82
C ARG A 504 42.83 21.20 -37.44
N ILE A 505 43.89 21.06 -36.65
CA ILE A 505 45.28 21.09 -37.14
C ILE A 505 45.49 20.01 -38.20
N ALA A 506 45.03 18.78 -37.98
CA ALA A 506 45.14 17.70 -38.97
C ALA A 506 44.38 18.02 -40.28
N LYS A 507 43.17 18.59 -40.18
CA LYS A 507 42.40 19.04 -41.35
C LYS A 507 43.09 20.18 -42.09
N ASP A 508 43.60 21.19 -41.38
CA ASP A 508 44.30 22.33 -41.97
C ASP A 508 45.61 21.87 -42.63
N TYR A 509 46.36 20.95 -41.99
CA TYR A 509 47.55 20.32 -42.57
C TYR A 509 47.25 19.53 -43.85
N GLN A 510 46.20 18.69 -43.84
CA GLN A 510 45.76 17.97 -45.04
C GLN A 510 45.31 18.92 -46.14
N ARG A 511 44.60 19.99 -45.80
CA ARG A 511 44.21 21.02 -46.75
C ARG A 511 45.44 21.64 -47.39
N ASP A 512 46.46 22.00 -46.61
CA ASP A 512 47.63 22.70 -47.12
C ASP A 512 48.66 21.77 -47.80
N ALA A 513 48.48 20.44 -47.69
CA ALA A 513 49.39 19.44 -48.25
C ALA A 513 49.65 19.62 -49.75
N HIS A 514 48.63 19.97 -50.56
CA HIS A 514 48.78 20.17 -52.01
C HIS A 514 49.72 21.35 -52.36
N ARG A 515 49.86 22.34 -51.46
CA ARG A 515 50.71 23.51 -51.68
C ARG A 515 52.19 23.21 -51.43
N PHE A 516 52.48 22.20 -50.62
CA PHE A 516 53.83 21.86 -50.16
C PHE A 516 54.32 20.49 -50.66
N SER A 517 53.49 19.75 -51.40
CA SER A 517 53.80 18.39 -51.86
C SER A 517 55.05 18.30 -52.74
N TRP A 518 55.38 19.37 -53.47
CA TRP A 518 56.57 19.45 -54.33
C TRP A 518 57.89 19.27 -53.55
N LEU A 519 57.92 19.55 -52.23
CA LEU A 519 59.12 19.32 -51.41
C LEU A 519 59.47 17.84 -51.29
N GLY A 520 58.47 16.96 -51.33
CA GLY A 520 58.67 15.51 -51.25
C GLY A 520 59.32 14.91 -52.50
N GLU A 521 59.33 15.64 -53.62
CA GLU A 521 60.06 15.24 -54.83
C GLU A 521 61.56 15.55 -54.74
N LEU A 522 61.95 16.49 -53.87
CA LEU A 522 63.32 16.99 -53.74
C LEU A 522 64.04 16.44 -52.51
N LEU A 523 63.30 16.02 -51.48
CA LEU A 523 63.83 15.59 -50.20
C LEU A 523 63.10 14.33 -49.71
N GLU A 524 63.86 13.33 -49.27
CA GLU A 524 63.31 12.24 -48.48
C GLU A 524 62.98 12.75 -47.07
N MET A 525 61.69 12.99 -46.83
CA MET A 525 61.22 13.47 -45.53
C MET A 525 60.83 12.31 -44.62
N GLN A 526 61.44 12.23 -43.44
CA GLN A 526 61.01 11.33 -42.37
C GLN A 526 60.29 12.10 -41.26
N PRO A 527 59.40 11.44 -40.50
CA PRO A 527 58.79 12.06 -39.32
C PRO A 527 59.86 12.55 -38.36
N GLY A 528 59.87 13.85 -38.06
CA GLY A 528 60.85 14.48 -37.17
C GLY A 528 62.08 15.06 -37.88
N SER A 529 62.19 14.94 -39.20
CA SER A 529 63.23 15.65 -39.98
C SER A 529 63.11 17.16 -39.77
N THR A 530 64.20 17.79 -39.33
CA THR A 530 64.33 19.25 -39.28
C THR A 530 64.73 19.76 -40.66
N SER A 531 64.23 20.94 -41.04
CA SER A 531 64.69 21.60 -42.27
C SER A 531 66.22 21.74 -42.20
N PRO A 532 66.97 21.31 -43.24
CA PRO A 532 68.43 21.43 -43.26
C PRO A 532 68.89 22.89 -43.33
N LEU A 533 67.98 23.81 -43.68
CA LEU A 533 68.24 25.25 -43.75
C LEU A 533 67.17 25.99 -42.93
N PRO A 534 67.55 26.85 -41.96
CA PRO A 534 66.60 27.70 -41.26
C PRO A 534 66.00 28.75 -42.21
N ASN A 535 64.79 29.23 -41.91
CA ASN A 535 64.07 30.18 -42.77
C ASN A 535 64.85 31.46 -43.04
N GLU A 536 65.63 31.93 -42.05
CA GLU A 536 66.45 33.14 -42.18
C GLU A 536 67.57 32.94 -43.20
N GLU A 537 68.33 31.85 -43.08
CA GLU A 537 69.37 31.49 -44.05
C GLU A 537 68.80 31.20 -45.44
N ALA A 538 67.62 30.56 -45.53
CA ALA A 538 66.94 30.35 -46.81
C ALA A 538 66.57 31.67 -47.49
N SER A 539 66.05 32.62 -46.71
CA SER A 539 65.67 33.94 -47.20
C SER A 539 66.90 34.76 -47.58
N GLU A 540 67.96 34.68 -46.79
CA GLU A 540 69.24 35.33 -47.07
C GLU A 540 69.91 34.73 -48.30
N TRP A 541 69.95 33.40 -48.43
CA TRP A 541 70.50 32.74 -49.60
C TRP A 541 69.72 33.09 -50.87
N LEU A 542 68.38 33.10 -50.80
CA LEU A 542 67.54 33.56 -51.91
C LEU A 542 67.85 35.01 -52.29
N ARG A 543 68.10 35.88 -51.31
CA ARG A 543 68.50 37.27 -51.53
C ARG A 543 69.87 37.36 -52.18
N LEU A 544 70.88 36.63 -51.68
CA LEU A 544 72.25 36.61 -52.20
C LEU A 544 72.32 36.03 -53.62
N MET A 545 71.55 34.97 -53.90
CA MET A 545 71.42 34.39 -55.25
C MET A 545 70.83 35.36 -56.27
N ARG A 546 70.08 36.36 -55.80
CA ARG A 546 69.47 37.40 -56.64
C ARG A 546 70.33 38.67 -56.72
N ASP A 547 71.48 38.73 -56.05
CA ASP A 547 72.39 39.88 -56.08
C ASP A 547 73.33 39.79 -57.30
N GLU A 548 73.07 40.64 -58.30
CA GLU A 548 73.84 40.67 -59.55
C GLU A 548 75.33 40.99 -59.38
N SER A 549 75.72 41.66 -58.30
CA SER A 549 77.11 42.04 -58.06
C SER A 549 77.96 40.84 -57.63
N LEU A 550 77.40 39.97 -56.78
CA LEU A 550 78.04 38.74 -56.32
C LEU A 550 78.09 37.68 -57.43
N VAL A 551 77.04 37.59 -58.25
CA VAL A 551 77.00 36.66 -59.39
C VAL A 551 78.10 36.98 -60.41
N ARG A 552 78.44 38.26 -60.61
CA ARG A 552 79.53 38.67 -61.53
C ARG A 552 80.93 38.24 -61.07
N GLY A 553 81.21 38.19 -59.78
CA GLY A 553 82.53 37.81 -59.21
C GLY A 553 82.69 36.31 -58.91
N ALA A 554 81.66 35.49 -59.15
CA ALA A 554 81.62 34.09 -58.73
C ALA A 554 82.77 33.24 -59.34
N ALA A 555 83.15 33.50 -60.59
CA ALA A 555 84.23 32.75 -61.26
C ALA A 555 85.61 33.02 -60.65
N GLU A 556 85.86 34.24 -60.17
CA GLU A 556 87.12 34.62 -59.51
C GLU A 556 87.23 34.02 -58.11
N SER A 557 86.09 33.83 -57.42
CA SER A 557 86.04 33.26 -56.07
C SER A 557 86.50 31.79 -55.97
N GLN A 558 86.54 31.06 -57.09
CA GLN A 558 86.98 29.66 -57.16
C GLN A 558 88.49 29.51 -57.43
N GLN A 559 89.23 30.61 -57.62
CA GLN A 559 90.67 30.55 -57.84
C GLN A 559 91.42 30.26 -56.52
N ARG A 560 92.50 29.46 -56.61
CA ARG A 560 93.30 29.05 -55.45
C ARG A 560 94.05 30.24 -54.86
N ARG A 561 93.79 30.56 -53.59
CA ARG A 561 94.53 31.59 -52.85
C ARG A 561 95.87 31.02 -52.36
N PRO A 562 97.00 31.75 -52.49
CA PRO A 562 98.28 31.32 -51.94
C PRO A 562 98.23 31.21 -50.41
N SER A 563 99.04 30.31 -49.84
CA SER A 563 99.11 30.09 -48.39
C SER A 563 99.63 31.34 -47.68
N SER A 564 99.10 31.65 -46.50
CA SER A 564 99.59 32.76 -45.68
C SER A 564 101.04 32.59 -45.24
N GLU A 565 101.53 31.34 -45.21
CA GLU A 565 102.92 31.00 -44.90
C GLU A 565 103.87 31.30 -46.08
N ASP A 566 103.36 31.30 -47.31
CA ASP A 566 104.11 31.66 -48.52
C ASP A 566 104.17 33.17 -48.74
N LEU A 567 103.45 33.94 -47.92
CA LEU A 567 103.45 35.39 -47.99
C LEU A 567 104.51 35.95 -47.04
N PRO A 568 105.41 36.82 -47.52
CA PRO A 568 106.41 37.44 -46.66
C PRO A 568 105.73 38.22 -45.52
N PRO A 569 106.24 38.15 -44.28
CA PRO A 569 105.76 38.95 -43.16
C PRO A 569 105.68 40.43 -43.53
N ALA A 570 104.67 41.14 -43.02
CA ALA A 570 104.31 42.50 -43.47
C ALA A 570 105.48 43.50 -43.47
N THR A 571 106.41 43.36 -42.53
CA THR A 571 107.65 44.15 -42.48
C THR A 571 108.59 43.84 -43.63
N GLU A 572 108.74 42.56 -43.98
CA GLU A 572 109.57 42.08 -45.08
C GLU A 572 108.92 42.39 -46.44
N PHE A 573 107.59 42.27 -46.56
CA PHE A 573 106.85 42.73 -47.74
C PHE A 573 106.95 44.25 -47.93
N ALA A 574 106.84 45.04 -46.85
CA ALA A 574 106.99 46.49 -46.92
C ALA A 574 108.42 46.91 -47.28
N GLU A 575 109.44 46.11 -46.93
CA GLU A 575 110.81 46.28 -47.43
C GLU A 575 110.94 45.87 -48.91
N MET A 576 110.33 44.77 -49.35
CA MET A 576 110.34 44.29 -50.75
C MET A 576 109.64 45.25 -51.73
N VAL A 577 108.61 45.97 -51.30
CA VAL A 577 107.86 46.93 -52.14
C VAL A 577 108.46 48.36 -52.08
N ARG A 578 109.54 48.58 -51.30
CA ARG A 578 110.23 49.88 -51.18
C ARG A 578 111.54 50.01 -51.97
N THR A 579 112.02 48.96 -52.63
CA THR A 579 112.92 49.02 -53.80
C THR A 579 112.10 48.88 -55.06
#